data_AF-A0A932THB7-F1
#
_entry.id   AF-A0A932THB7-F1
#
_cell.length_a   1.000
_cell.length_b   1.000
_cell.length_c   1.000
_cell.angle_alpha   90.00
_cell.angle_beta   90.00
_cell.angle_gamma   90.00
#
_symmetry.space_group_name_H-M   'P 1'
#
loop_
_entity.id
_entity.type
_entity.pdbx_description
1 polymer ?
#
loop_
_entity_poly.entity_id
_entity_poly.type
_entity_poly.pdbx_seq_one_letter_code
_entity_poly.pdbx_strand_id
1 'polypeptide(L)'
;MQLPDKVPDVAERDFLKEALVCFRYGAFRAAIVMCWNLAFDHLCNYVLKSHLSDFNGQLPVVCRKARPVSSKDHFSDLKESQVLEVCRAARIISGDVHKILVEKLNKRNTAAHPSNVVISQVQAEELITDLVNNVVLKLM
;
A
#
# COMPACT_ATOMS: atom_id res chain seq x y z
N MET A 1 16.79 11.23 3.73
CA MET A 1 16.17 9.90 3.54
C MET A 1 16.64 9.30 2.21
N GLN A 2 17.45 8.23 2.24
CA GLN A 2 18.02 7.55 1.05
C GLN A 2 17.19 6.31 0.63
N LEU A 3 15.87 6.37 0.79
CA LEU A 3 14.99 5.23 0.49
C LEU A 3 14.87 4.88 -1.02
N PRO A 4 14.83 5.84 -1.96
CA PRO A 4 14.63 5.52 -3.38
C PRO A 4 15.67 4.57 -3.97
N ASP A 5 16.94 4.71 -3.59
CA ASP A 5 18.04 3.91 -4.15
C ASP A 5 17.95 2.42 -3.78
N LYS A 6 17.09 2.07 -2.82
CA LYS A 6 16.85 0.69 -2.39
C LYS A 6 15.71 0.01 -3.16
N VAL A 7 14.83 0.77 -3.81
CA VAL A 7 13.69 0.22 -4.56
C VAL A 7 14.20 -0.25 -5.93
N PRO A 8 14.18 -1.56 -6.24
CA PRO A 8 14.81 -2.08 -7.45
C PRO A 8 14.03 -1.73 -8.71
N ASP A 9 12.70 -1.82 -8.67
CA ASP A 9 11.83 -1.48 -9.80
C ASP A 9 11.93 0.02 -10.13
N VAL A 10 12.16 0.32 -11.41
CA VAL A 10 12.44 1.69 -11.85
C VAL A 10 11.18 2.56 -11.77
N ALA A 11 10.02 2.03 -12.15
CA ALA A 11 8.77 2.78 -12.14
C ALA A 11 8.32 3.07 -10.70
N GLU A 12 8.41 2.09 -9.81
CA GLU A 12 8.14 2.27 -8.38
C GLU A 12 9.10 3.28 -7.74
N ARG A 13 10.40 3.21 -8.08
CA ARG A 13 11.41 4.16 -7.61
C ARG A 13 11.14 5.59 -8.09
N ASP A 14 10.75 5.76 -9.35
CA ASP A 14 10.44 7.08 -9.90
C ASP A 14 9.16 7.66 -9.26
N PHE A 15 8.14 6.82 -9.06
CA PHE A 15 6.92 7.24 -8.35
C PHE A 15 7.20 7.59 -6.87
N LEU A 16 8.09 6.86 -6.20
CA LEU A 16 8.57 7.24 -4.85
C LEU A 16 9.27 8.60 -4.87
N LYS A 17 10.10 8.90 -5.89
CA LYS A 17 10.75 10.22 -5.99
C LYS A 17 9.72 11.35 -6.08
N GLU A 18 8.62 11.16 -6.80
CA GLU A 18 7.51 12.12 -6.86
C GLU A 18 6.85 12.32 -5.48
N ALA A 19 6.57 11.23 -4.76
CA ALA A 19 6.05 11.31 -3.38
C ALA A 19 7.00 12.11 -2.46
N LEU A 20 8.32 11.93 -2.64
CA LEU A 20 9.33 12.68 -1.91
C LEU A 20 9.46 14.14 -2.35
N VAL A 21 9.11 14.49 -3.59
CA VAL A 21 8.96 15.90 -3.99
C VAL A 21 7.86 16.53 -3.15
N CYS A 22 6.67 15.93 -3.06
CA CYS A 22 5.59 16.44 -2.21
C CYS A 22 6.03 16.62 -0.77
N PHE A 23 6.74 15.63 -0.21
CA PHE A 23 7.27 15.70 1.15
C PHE A 23 8.22 16.89 1.35
N ARG A 24 9.21 17.08 0.45
CA ARG A 24 10.21 18.15 0.56
C ARG A 24 9.61 19.55 0.48
N TYR A 25 8.51 19.72 -0.24
CA TYR A 25 7.81 21.00 -0.37
C TYR A 25 6.70 21.21 0.67
N GLY A 26 6.61 20.36 1.70
CA GLY A 26 5.61 20.50 2.76
C GLY A 26 4.20 20.03 2.40
N ALA A 27 4.01 19.42 1.22
CA ALA A 27 2.74 18.83 0.80
C ALA A 27 2.53 17.44 1.42
N PHE A 28 2.53 17.37 2.76
CA PHE A 28 2.54 16.12 3.52
C PHE A 28 1.34 15.21 3.26
N ARG A 29 0.15 15.79 3.07
CA ARG A 29 -1.07 15.03 2.70
C ARG A 29 -0.90 14.31 1.36
N ALA A 30 -0.34 15.01 0.37
CA ALA A 30 -0.07 14.43 -0.94
C ALA A 30 1.02 13.34 -0.87
N ALA A 31 2.10 13.59 -0.12
CA ALA A 31 3.17 12.61 0.08
C ALA A 31 2.64 11.29 0.69
N ILE A 32 1.74 11.39 1.68
CA ILE A 32 1.07 10.22 2.28
C ILE A 32 0.24 9.45 1.25
N VAL A 33 -0.60 10.14 0.47
CA VAL A 33 -1.46 9.50 -0.52
C VAL A 33 -0.62 8.82 -1.60
N MET A 34 0.40 9.48 -2.12
CA MET A 34 1.28 8.89 -3.14
C MET A 34 2.05 7.69 -2.61
N CYS A 35 2.63 7.76 -1.41
CA CYS A 35 3.37 6.63 -0.86
C CYS A 35 2.46 5.43 -0.53
N TRP A 36 1.22 5.69 -0.12
CA TRP A 36 0.21 4.63 0.03
C TRP A 36 -0.10 3.97 -1.30
N ASN A 37 -0.37 4.76 -2.35
CA ASN A 37 -0.65 4.24 -3.69
C ASN A 37 0.50 3.37 -4.19
N LEU A 38 1.75 3.80 -4.00
CA LEU A 38 2.93 2.99 -4.33
C LEU A 38 2.90 1.63 -3.65
N ALA A 39 2.76 1.61 -2.32
CA ALA A 39 2.85 0.37 -1.55
C ALA A 39 1.67 -0.57 -1.81
N PHE A 40 0.47 -0.03 -2.03
CA PHE A 40 -0.71 -0.81 -2.36
C PHE A 40 -0.62 -1.40 -3.77
N ASP A 41 -0.17 -0.61 -4.76
CA ASP A 41 0.06 -1.07 -6.12
C ASP A 41 1.08 -2.21 -6.16
N HIS A 42 2.19 -2.03 -5.44
CA HIS A 42 3.23 -3.04 -5.26
C HIS A 42 2.69 -4.34 -4.66
N LEU A 43 1.86 -4.26 -3.61
CA LEU A 43 1.20 -5.43 -3.01
C LEU A 43 0.29 -6.15 -4.02
N CYS A 44 -0.51 -5.42 -4.80
CA CYS A 44 -1.35 -5.99 -5.84
C CYS A 44 -0.52 -6.70 -6.92
N ASN A 45 0.59 -6.11 -7.37
CA ASN A 45 1.50 -6.73 -8.33
C ASN A 45 2.15 -8.00 -7.75
N TYR A 46 2.56 -7.97 -6.48
CA TYR A 46 3.11 -9.13 -5.77
C TYR A 46 2.09 -10.28 -5.69
N VAL A 47 0.82 -9.97 -5.41
CA VAL A 47 -0.27 -10.96 -5.44
C VAL A 47 -0.43 -11.55 -6.84
N LEU A 48 -0.54 -10.72 -7.88
CA LEU A 48 -0.74 -11.20 -9.26
C LEU A 48 0.41 -12.08 -9.74
N LYS A 49 1.64 -11.70 -9.43
CA LYS A 49 2.85 -12.36 -9.91
C LYS A 49 3.09 -13.70 -9.23
N SER A 50 2.87 -13.79 -7.92
CA SER A 50 3.41 -14.90 -7.12
C SER A 50 2.38 -15.60 -6.23
N HIS A 51 1.22 -15.00 -5.95
CA HIS A 51 0.28 -15.50 -4.93
C HIS A 51 -1.18 -15.54 -5.39
N LEU A 52 -1.42 -15.49 -6.71
CA LEU A 52 -2.76 -15.33 -7.27
C LEU A 52 -3.70 -16.48 -6.88
N SER A 53 -3.19 -17.72 -6.89
CA SER A 53 -3.95 -18.91 -6.50
C SER A 53 -4.39 -18.85 -5.04
N ASP A 54 -3.47 -18.53 -4.13
CA ASP A 54 -3.74 -18.47 -2.69
C ASP A 54 -4.69 -17.32 -2.36
N PHE A 55 -4.49 -16.16 -2.99
CA PHE A 55 -5.37 -15.01 -2.85
C PHE A 55 -6.81 -15.36 -3.30
N ASN A 56 -6.96 -15.92 -4.51
CA ASN A 56 -8.28 -16.28 -5.04
C ASN A 56 -8.95 -17.43 -4.26
N GLY A 57 -8.17 -18.34 -3.68
CA GLY A 57 -8.70 -19.39 -2.79
C GLY A 57 -9.32 -18.81 -1.52
N GLN A 58 -8.74 -17.75 -0.97
CA GLN A 58 -9.22 -17.12 0.26
C GLN A 58 -10.25 -16.00 0.02
N LEU A 59 -10.25 -15.40 -1.18
CA LEU A 59 -11.14 -14.31 -1.55
C LEU A 59 -12.63 -14.55 -1.26
N PRO A 60 -13.26 -15.69 -1.61
CA PRO A 60 -14.70 -15.89 -1.35
C PRO A 60 -15.04 -16.06 0.14
N VAL A 61 -14.04 -16.40 0.97
CA VAL A 61 -14.20 -16.55 2.43
C VAL A 61 -14.30 -15.18 3.09
N VAL A 62 -13.43 -14.25 2.69
CA VAL A 62 -13.38 -12.89 3.25
C VAL A 62 -14.40 -11.97 2.58
N CYS A 63 -14.51 -12.07 1.25
CA CYS A 63 -15.34 -11.21 0.41
C CYS A 63 -16.42 -12.05 -0.28
N ARG A 64 -17.53 -12.26 0.43
CA ARG A 64 -18.68 -12.99 -0.12
C ARG A 64 -19.13 -12.34 -1.43
N LYS A 65 -19.26 -13.16 -2.49
CA LYS A 65 -19.63 -12.75 -3.87
C LYS A 65 -18.56 -11.97 -4.66
N ALA A 66 -17.33 -11.86 -4.15
CA ALA A 66 -16.24 -11.29 -4.96
C ALA A 66 -15.91 -12.19 -6.16
N ARG A 67 -15.62 -11.57 -7.30
CA ARG A 67 -15.10 -12.28 -8.47
C ARG A 67 -13.61 -12.58 -8.29
N PRO A 68 -13.10 -13.71 -8.81
CA PRO A 68 -11.67 -13.97 -8.84
C PRO A 68 -10.90 -12.84 -9.53
N VAL A 69 -9.74 -12.51 -8.99
CA VAL A 69 -8.78 -11.58 -9.58
C VAL A 69 -7.98 -12.32 -10.66
N SER A 70 -7.81 -11.70 -11.82
CA SER A 70 -6.93 -12.20 -12.88
C SER A 70 -6.12 -11.09 -13.56
N SER A 71 -6.44 -9.84 -13.25
CA SER A 71 -5.73 -8.66 -13.72
C SER A 71 -5.73 -7.60 -12.62
N LYS A 72 -4.91 -6.56 -12.82
CA LYS A 72 -4.80 -5.44 -11.89
C LYS A 72 -6.13 -4.69 -11.70
N ASP A 73 -6.90 -4.53 -12.77
CA ASP A 73 -8.18 -3.81 -12.74
C ASP A 73 -9.22 -4.49 -11.84
N HIS A 74 -9.13 -5.82 -11.64
CA HIS A 74 -10.04 -6.53 -10.75
C HIS A 74 -9.87 -6.15 -9.28
N PHE A 75 -8.72 -5.60 -8.86
CA PHE A 75 -8.58 -5.09 -7.50
C PHE A 75 -9.43 -3.85 -7.24
N SER A 76 -9.79 -3.09 -8.28
CA SER A 76 -10.68 -1.92 -8.15
C SER A 76 -12.11 -2.28 -7.76
N ASP A 77 -12.53 -3.54 -7.96
CA ASP A 77 -13.82 -4.06 -7.50
C ASP A 77 -13.82 -4.36 -5.98
N LEU A 78 -12.64 -4.34 -5.33
CA LEU A 78 -12.46 -4.64 -3.92
C LEU A 78 -12.09 -3.38 -3.15
N LYS A 79 -12.52 -3.30 -1.89
CA LYS A 79 -11.96 -2.30 -0.97
C LYS A 79 -10.51 -2.68 -0.67
N GLU A 80 -9.64 -1.69 -0.51
CA GLU A 80 -8.25 -1.95 -0.11
C GLU A 80 -8.17 -2.74 1.20
N SER A 81 -9.03 -2.44 2.18
CA SER A 81 -9.12 -3.21 3.42
C SER A 81 -9.49 -4.69 3.22
N GLN A 82 -10.30 -4.99 2.20
CA GLN A 82 -10.63 -6.36 1.83
C GLN A 82 -9.42 -7.07 1.22
N VAL A 83 -8.66 -6.40 0.35
CA VAL A 83 -7.42 -6.93 -0.23
C VAL A 83 -6.43 -7.27 0.89
N LEU A 84 -6.25 -6.36 1.86
CA LEU A 84 -5.36 -6.59 3.02
C LEU A 84 -5.79 -7.82 3.83
N GLU A 85 -7.09 -7.94 4.15
CA GLU A 85 -7.60 -9.06 4.95
C GLU A 85 -7.46 -10.39 4.21
N VAL A 86 -7.71 -10.41 2.89
CA VAL A 86 -7.47 -11.60 2.06
C VAL A 86 -6.00 -12.00 2.08
N CYS A 87 -5.08 -11.04 1.88
CA CYS A 87 -3.64 -11.30 1.92
C CYS A 87 -3.20 -11.87 3.28
N ARG A 88 -3.74 -11.35 4.38
CA ARG A 88 -3.48 -11.87 5.73
C ARG A 88 -4.01 -13.30 5.90
N ALA A 89 -5.28 -13.52 5.54
CA ALA A 89 -5.93 -14.81 5.71
C ALA A 89 -5.29 -15.91 4.83
N ALA A 90 -4.81 -15.54 3.64
CA ALA A 90 -4.04 -16.41 2.75
C ALA A 90 -2.56 -16.56 3.16
N ARG A 91 -2.11 -15.88 4.23
CA ARG A 91 -0.71 -15.84 4.70
C ARG A 91 0.30 -15.30 3.68
N ILE A 92 -0.16 -14.50 2.72
CA ILE A 92 0.67 -13.77 1.74
C ILE A 92 1.50 -12.69 2.44
N ILE A 93 0.91 -12.07 3.46
CA ILE A 93 1.58 -11.11 4.35
C ILE A 93 1.48 -11.58 5.81
N SER A 94 2.45 -11.19 6.64
CA SER A 94 2.41 -11.50 8.06
C SER A 94 1.35 -10.68 8.80
N GLY A 95 0.97 -11.14 9.99
CA GLY A 95 0.04 -10.41 10.85
C GLY A 95 0.51 -9.01 11.22
N ASP A 96 1.82 -8.78 11.32
CA ASP A 96 2.39 -7.47 11.63
C ASP A 96 2.44 -6.54 10.41
N VAL A 97 2.79 -7.06 9.23
CA VAL A 97 2.68 -6.29 7.98
C VAL A 97 1.23 -5.87 7.72
N HIS A 98 0.27 -6.76 8.00
CA HIS A 98 -1.15 -6.44 7.94
C HIS A 98 -1.54 -5.30 8.89
N LYS A 99 -1.08 -5.32 10.15
CA LYS A 99 -1.36 -4.23 11.12
C LYS A 99 -0.82 -2.89 10.61
N ILE A 100 0.42 -2.87 10.12
CA ILE A 100 1.05 -1.67 9.52
C ILE A 100 0.19 -1.17 8.35
N LEU A 101 -0.16 -2.02 7.40
CA LEU A 101 -0.95 -1.64 6.23
C LEU A 101 -2.33 -1.10 6.60
N VAL A 102 -3.04 -1.72 7.55
CA VAL A 102 -4.35 -1.24 8.00
C VAL A 102 -4.22 0.13 8.69
N GLU A 103 -3.20 0.33 9.51
CA GLU A 103 -2.92 1.62 10.14
C GLU A 103 -2.64 2.70 9.08
N LYS A 104 -1.78 2.42 8.09
CA LYS A 104 -1.42 3.39 7.05
C LYS A 104 -2.58 3.67 6.09
N LEU A 105 -3.45 2.69 5.83
CA LEU A 105 -4.71 2.88 5.08
C LEU A 105 -5.59 3.93 5.78
N ASN A 106 -5.78 3.80 7.09
CA ASN A 106 -6.58 4.76 7.86
C ASN A 106 -5.93 6.16 7.88
N LYS A 107 -4.60 6.22 8.01
CA LYS A 107 -3.86 7.47 7.94
C LYS A 107 -4.01 8.14 6.56
N ARG A 108 -3.93 7.36 5.48
CA ARG A 108 -4.16 7.86 4.12
C ARG A 108 -5.59 8.34 3.93
N ASN A 109 -6.60 7.61 4.40
CA ASN A 109 -7.99 8.04 4.35
C ASN A 109 -8.18 9.42 5.00
N THR A 110 -7.51 9.66 6.15
CA THR A 110 -7.52 10.96 6.82
C THR A 110 -6.82 12.04 5.99
N ALA A 111 -5.68 11.71 5.38
CA ALA A 111 -4.91 12.62 4.54
C ALA A 111 -5.57 12.93 3.17
N ALA A 112 -6.48 12.08 2.69
CA ALA A 112 -7.15 12.27 1.39
C ALA A 112 -8.32 13.26 1.46
N HIS A 113 -9.06 13.31 2.57
CA HIS A 113 -10.25 14.15 2.71
C HIS A 113 -9.95 15.51 3.35
N PRO A 114 -10.31 16.65 2.73
CA PRO A 114 -10.17 17.96 3.35
C PRO A 114 -10.85 17.95 4.73
N SER A 115 -10.08 18.19 5.78
CA SER A 115 -10.54 18.17 7.16
C SER A 115 -9.69 19.11 7.99
N ASN A 116 -10.12 19.36 9.24
CA ASN A 116 -9.36 20.17 10.20
C ASN A 116 -8.15 19.41 10.79
N VAL A 117 -7.86 18.19 10.32
CA VAL A 117 -6.71 17.40 10.79
C VAL A 117 -5.43 17.95 10.17
N VAL A 118 -4.52 18.40 11.02
CA VAL A 118 -3.16 18.79 10.62
C VAL A 118 -2.31 17.53 10.46
N ILE A 119 -1.73 17.36 9.27
CA ILE A 119 -0.74 16.31 9.00
C ILE A 119 0.65 16.92 9.08
N SER A 120 1.46 16.46 10.03
CA SER A 120 2.82 16.97 10.24
C SER A 120 3.85 16.27 9.34
N GLN A 121 5.04 16.89 9.25
CA GLN A 121 6.20 16.29 8.59
C GLN A 121 6.52 14.90 9.17
N VAL A 122 6.58 14.78 10.50
CA VAL A 122 6.90 13.53 11.20
C VAL A 122 5.93 12.42 10.83
N GLN A 123 4.64 12.73 10.74
CA GLN A 123 3.62 11.74 10.37
C GLN A 123 3.74 11.28 8.91
N ALA A 124 4.14 12.16 8.00
CA ALA A 124 4.38 11.76 6.61
C ALA A 124 5.68 10.95 6.48
N GLU A 125 6.74 11.34 7.19
CA GLU A 125 8.03 10.64 7.19
C GLU A 125 7.90 9.22 7.74
N GLU A 126 7.16 9.08 8.84
CA GLU A 126 6.89 7.79 9.47
C GLU A 126 6.12 6.85 8.53
N LEU A 127 5.05 7.33 7.90
CA LEU A 127 4.28 6.54 6.94
C LEU A 127 5.12 6.12 5.73
N ILE A 128 5.92 7.04 5.17
CA ILE A 128 6.79 6.72 4.03
C ILE A 128 7.83 5.66 4.43
N THR A 129 8.45 5.84 5.60
CA THR A 129 9.48 4.92 6.09
C THR A 129 8.92 3.53 6.33
N ASP A 130 7.74 3.43 6.95
CA ASP A 130 7.10 2.16 7.23
C ASP A 130 6.68 1.43 5.97
N LEU A 131 6.02 2.11 5.03
CA LEU A 131 5.55 1.49 3.81
C LEU A 131 6.71 1.02 2.93
N VAL A 132 7.75 1.84 2.76
CA VAL A 132 8.89 1.45 1.93
C VAL A 132 9.64 0.27 2.56
N ASN A 133 9.98 0.33 3.85
CA ASN A 133 10.79 -0.72 4.46
C ASN A 133 10.02 -2.04 4.68
N ASN A 134 8.74 -1.96 5.06
CA ASN A 134 7.99 -3.14 5.48
C ASN A 134 7.11 -3.74 4.38
N VAL A 135 6.89 -3.01 3.29
CA VAL A 135 6.07 -3.47 2.16
C VAL A 135 6.93 -3.53 0.90
N VAL A 136 7.35 -2.38 0.35
CA VAL A 136 8.02 -2.30 -0.97
C VAL A 136 9.35 -3.06 -0.99
N LEU A 137 10.15 -2.96 0.07
CA LEU A 137 11.46 -3.65 0.14
C LEU A 137 11.36 -5.10 0.66
N LYS A 138 10.21 -5.49 1.21
CA LYS A 138 10.05 -6.80 1.88
C LYS A 138 9.28 -7.82 1.04
N LEU A 139 8.38 -7.35 0.19
CA LEU A 139 7.63 -8.18 -0.75
C LEU A 139 8.36 -8.13 -2.10
N MET A 140 8.89 -9.25 -2.60
CA MET A 140 9.63 -9.31 -3.87
C MET A 140 9.33 -10.60 -4.64
#